data_AF-A0A8H7UIH7-F1
#
_entry.id   AF-A0A8H7UIH7-F1
#
_cell.length_a   1.000
_cell.length_b   1.000
_cell.length_c   1.000
_cell.angle_alpha   90.00
_cell.angle_beta   90.00
_cell.angle_gamma   90.00
#
_symmetry.space_group_name_H-M   'P 1'
#
loop_
_entity.id
_entity.type
_entity.pdbx_description
1 polymer ?
#
loop_
_entity_poly.entity_id
_entity_poly.type
_entity_poly.pdbx_seq_one_letter_code
_entity_poly.pdbx_strand_id
1 'polypeptide(L)'
;MGSNILKRVKSKPLEHSEDKVDQALSVMKFQQLADENSNDINKDFFDQFYKYAQDHKAVIDRFGRYPHRNKVLERKTTPEEEEFMKEHSGW
;
A
#
# COMPACT_ATOMS: atom_id res chain seq x y z
N MET A 1 12.31 9.71 -19.36
CA MET A 1 12.66 8.80 -18.23
C MET A 1 12.53 9.41 -16.83
N GLY A 2 12.73 10.73 -16.60
CA GLY A 2 12.67 11.30 -15.23
C GLY A 2 11.29 11.45 -14.55
N SER A 3 10.18 11.27 -15.28
CA SER A 3 8.81 11.57 -14.79
C SER A 3 8.26 10.52 -13.80
N ASN A 4 8.59 9.25 -13.99
CA ASN A 4 7.93 8.14 -13.29
C ASN A 4 8.47 7.93 -11.87
N ILE A 5 9.75 8.25 -11.63
CA ILE A 5 10.37 8.22 -10.30
C ILE A 5 9.70 9.25 -9.38
N LEU A 6 9.47 10.48 -9.87
CA LEU A 6 8.81 11.53 -9.11
C LEU A 6 7.36 11.19 -8.77
N LYS A 7 6.62 10.58 -9.70
CA LYS A 7 5.26 10.08 -9.43
C LYS A 7 5.25 9.01 -8.35
N ARG A 8 6.18 8.04 -8.40
CA ARG A 8 6.31 7.00 -7.36
C ARG A 8 6.58 7.59 -5.98
N VAL A 9 7.57 8.49 -5.87
CA VAL A 9 7.95 9.11 -4.58
C VAL A 9 6.78 9.86 -3.96
N LYS A 10 5.96 10.55 -4.77
CA LYS A 10 4.78 11.29 -4.28
C LYS A 10 3.61 10.40 -3.86
N SER A 11 3.53 9.16 -4.33
CA SER A 11 2.43 8.24 -3.98
C SER A 11 2.71 7.41 -2.72
N LYS A 12 3.99 7.18 -2.39
CA LYS A 12 4.40 6.40 -1.20
C LYS A 12 3.83 6.92 0.13
N PRO A 13 3.76 8.24 0.40
CA PRO A 13 3.11 8.72 1.63
C PRO A 13 1.65 8.28 1.77
N LEU A 14 0.92 8.15 0.66
CA LEU A 14 -0.49 7.72 0.68
C LEU A 14 -0.62 6.24 1.07
N GLU A 15 0.25 5.36 0.55
CA GLU A 15 0.27 3.94 0.98
C GLU A 15 0.49 3.81 2.49
N HIS A 16 1.25 4.71 3.11
CA HIS A 16 1.54 4.61 4.54
C HIS A 16 0.50 5.28 5.45
N SER A 17 -0.51 5.95 4.88
CA SER A 17 -1.63 6.54 5.61
C SER A 17 -2.59 5.47 6.12
N GLU A 18 -3.21 5.68 7.29
CA GLU A 18 -4.29 4.83 7.83
C GLU A 18 -5.69 5.39 7.49
N ASP A 19 -5.81 6.20 6.43
CA ASP A 19 -7.08 6.75 5.94
C ASP A 19 -7.56 6.04 4.65
N LYS A 20 -8.86 5.73 4.58
CA LYS A 20 -9.45 5.00 3.44
C LYS A 20 -9.43 5.78 2.13
N VAL A 21 -9.60 7.11 2.20
CA VAL A 21 -9.57 7.98 1.02
C VAL A 21 -8.14 8.06 0.48
N ASP A 22 -7.16 8.18 1.37
CA ASP A 22 -5.74 8.15 0.98
C ASP A 22 -5.36 6.82 0.31
N GLN A 23 -5.85 5.70 0.85
CA GLN A 23 -5.60 4.38 0.25
C GLN A 23 -6.26 4.22 -1.12
N ALA A 24 -7.48 4.72 -1.31
CA ALA A 24 -8.12 4.74 -2.63
C ALA A 24 -7.33 5.60 -3.63
N LEU A 25 -6.85 6.78 -3.20
CA LEU A 25 -6.02 7.64 -4.02
C LEU A 25 -4.66 7.01 -4.33
N SER A 26 -4.07 6.27 -3.39
CA SER A 26 -2.84 5.52 -3.57
C SER A 26 -2.99 4.50 -4.71
N VAL A 27 -3.99 3.62 -4.61
CA VAL A 27 -4.30 2.60 -5.62
C VAL A 27 -4.49 3.24 -6.99
N MET A 28 -5.25 4.33 -7.09
CA MET A 28 -5.46 5.06 -8.35
C MET A 28 -4.13 5.56 -8.96
N LYS A 29 -3.25 6.16 -8.14
CA LYS A 29 -1.97 6.68 -8.63
C LYS A 29 -1.01 5.58 -9.07
N PHE A 30 -0.99 4.45 -8.37
CA PHE A 30 -0.13 3.33 -8.75
C PHE A 30 -0.68 2.55 -9.96
N GLN A 31 -2.01 2.47 -10.13
CA GLN A 31 -2.62 1.99 -11.37
C GLN A 31 -2.18 2.86 -12.56
N GLN A 32 -2.33 4.17 -12.45
CA GLN A 32 -1.89 5.10 -13.49
C GLN A 32 -0.41 4.92 -13.82
N LEU A 33 0.44 4.76 -12.79
CA LEU A 33 1.86 4.52 -12.99
C LEU A 33 2.12 3.20 -13.73
N ALA A 34 1.42 2.12 -13.40
CA ALA A 34 1.53 0.84 -14.10
C ALA A 34 1.06 0.97 -15.57
N ASP A 35 -0.07 1.61 -15.82
CA ASP A 35 -0.62 1.80 -17.17
C ASP A 35 0.33 2.61 -18.07
N GLU A 36 0.88 3.70 -17.55
CA GLU A 36 1.86 4.55 -18.25
C GLU A 36 3.16 3.81 -18.58
N ASN A 37 3.46 2.70 -17.89
CA ASN A 37 4.67 1.89 -18.09
C ASN A 37 4.35 0.48 -18.63
N SER A 38 3.16 0.28 -19.20
CA SER A 38 2.69 -1.01 -19.72
C SER A 38 3.58 -1.60 -20.83
N ASN A 39 4.34 -0.77 -21.54
CA ASN A 39 5.29 -1.18 -22.59
C ASN A 39 6.76 -1.01 -22.18
N ASP A 40 7.05 -0.68 -20.91
CA ASP A 40 8.42 -0.56 -20.40
C ASP A 40 9.03 -1.94 -20.14
N ILE A 41 10.35 -2.08 -20.30
CA ILE A 41 11.05 -3.34 -19.99
C ILE A 41 10.93 -3.73 -18.51
N ASN A 42 10.64 -2.76 -17.63
CA ASN A 42 10.41 -2.95 -16.21
C ASN A 42 8.91 -3.00 -15.86
N LYS A 43 8.01 -3.35 -16.80
CA LYS A 43 6.57 -3.40 -16.54
C LYS A 43 6.22 -4.13 -15.25
N ASP A 44 6.80 -5.32 -15.03
CA ASP A 44 6.53 -6.15 -13.84
C ASP A 44 6.86 -5.41 -12.53
N PHE A 45 7.88 -4.54 -12.55
CA PHE A 45 8.24 -3.72 -11.39
C PHE A 45 7.18 -2.66 -11.09
N PHE A 46 6.54 -2.08 -12.10
CA PHE A 46 5.45 -1.12 -11.91
C PHE A 46 4.14 -1.80 -11.51
N ASP A 47 3.83 -2.96 -12.12
CA ASP A 47 2.69 -3.79 -11.72
C ASP A 47 2.81 -4.22 -10.25
N GLN A 48 4.03 -4.55 -9.79
CA GLN A 48 4.28 -4.91 -8.40
C GLN A 48 3.97 -3.76 -7.43
N PHE A 49 4.27 -2.50 -7.79
CA PHE A 49 3.85 -1.37 -6.97
C PHE A 49 2.34 -1.21 -6.91
N TYR A 50 1.65 -1.41 -8.04
CA TYR A 50 0.20 -1.38 -8.05
C TYR A 50 -0.40 -2.49 -7.18
N LYS A 51 0.18 -3.70 -7.22
CA LYS A 51 -0.23 -4.79 -6.33
C LYS A 51 -0.02 -4.44 -4.86
N TYR A 52 1.12 -3.85 -4.50
CA TYR A 52 1.35 -3.39 -3.13
C TYR A 52 0.34 -2.35 -2.66
N ALA A 53 0.00 -1.37 -3.50
CA ALA A 53 -1.02 -0.38 -3.15
C ALA A 53 -2.38 -1.02 -2.88
N GLN A 54 -2.77 -2.04 -3.66
CA GLN A 54 -4.01 -2.80 -3.42
C GLN A 54 -3.97 -3.55 -2.09
N ASP A 55 -2.83 -4.18 -1.77
CA ASP A 55 -2.67 -4.90 -0.51
C ASP A 55 -2.76 -3.95 0.69
N HIS A 56 -2.17 -2.75 0.60
CA HIS A 56 -2.24 -1.72 1.65
C HIS A 56 -3.69 -1.29 1.87
N LYS A 57 -4.40 -1.02 0.77
CA LYS A 57 -5.83 -0.69 0.81
C LYS A 57 -6.65 -1.81 1.44
N ALA A 58 -6.39 -3.07 1.12
CA ALA A 58 -7.14 -4.20 1.68
C ALA A 58 -7.00 -4.29 3.21
N VAL A 59 -5.80 -4.04 3.74
CA VAL A 59 -5.56 -3.99 5.19
C VAL A 59 -6.33 -2.85 5.85
N ILE A 60 -6.28 -1.64 5.28
CA ILE A 60 -7.00 -0.48 5.81
C ILE A 60 -8.52 -0.58 5.63
N ASP A 61 -9.00 -1.20 4.56
CA ASP A 61 -10.43 -1.47 4.39
C ASP A 61 -10.95 -2.41 5.48
N ARG A 62 -10.16 -3.46 5.80
CA ARG A 62 -10.49 -4.51 6.79
C ARG A 62 -10.37 -4.01 8.23
N PHE A 63 -9.26 -3.38 8.59
CA PHE A 63 -8.94 -3.05 9.99
C PHE A 63 -9.02 -1.55 10.29
N GLY A 64 -9.08 -0.69 9.28
CA GLY A 64 -9.03 0.77 9.44
C GLY A 64 -7.66 1.31 9.86
N ARG A 65 -6.64 0.44 9.98
CA ARG A 65 -5.29 0.75 10.47
C ARG A 65 -4.34 -0.38 10.10
N TYR A 66 -3.03 -0.18 10.30
CA TYR A 66 -2.02 -1.23 10.21
C TYR A 66 -1.83 -1.92 11.57
N PRO A 67 -2.23 -3.20 11.72
CA PRO A 67 -2.08 -3.92 12.98
C PRO A 67 -0.64 -3.98 13.49
N HIS A 68 0.34 -4.05 12.58
CA HIS A 68 1.78 -4.04 12.90
C HIS A 68 2.22 -2.79 13.67
N ARG A 69 1.51 -1.67 13.53
CA ARG A 69 1.79 -0.43 14.26
C ARG A 69 1.17 -0.38 15.65
N ASN A 70 0.33 -1.35 16.02
CA ASN A 70 -0.40 -1.32 17.29
C ASN A 70 0.54 -1.22 18.49
N LYS A 71 1.62 -2.01 18.51
CA LYS A 71 2.59 -2.00 19.63
C LYS A 71 3.27 -0.65 19.81
N VAL A 72 3.75 -0.04 18.73
CA VAL A 72 4.48 1.24 18.79
C VAL A 72 3.56 2.44 19.03
N LEU A 73 2.28 2.34 18.66
CA LEU A 73 1.25 3.35 18.90
C LEU A 73 0.40 3.07 20.14
N GLU A 74 0.80 2.11 20.98
CA GLU A 74 0.13 1.74 22.24
C GLU A 74 -1.37 1.38 22.07
N ARG A 75 -1.73 0.77 20.93
CA ARG A 75 -3.09 0.32 20.63
C ARG A 75 -3.28 -1.13 21.08
N LYS A 76 -4.48 -1.43 21.59
CA LYS A 76 -4.89 -2.83 21.83
C LYS A 76 -5.09 -3.54 20.48
N THR A 77 -4.42 -4.68 20.32
CA THR A 77 -4.60 -5.60 19.19
C THR A 77 -5.84 -6.47 19.42
N THR A 78 -6.64 -6.67 18.37
CA THR A 78 -7.78 -7.61 18.41
C THR A 78 -7.33 -9.05 18.07
N PRO A 79 -8.09 -10.09 18.43
CA PRO A 79 -7.75 -11.46 18.04
C PRO A 79 -7.62 -11.66 16.52
N GLU A 80 -8.47 -10.96 15.74
CA GLU A 80 -8.44 -11.01 14.27
C GLU A 80 -7.17 -10.36 13.70
N GLU A 81 -6.73 -9.26 14.32
CA GLU A 81 -5.47 -8.58 13.99
C GLU A 81 -4.27 -9.45 14.37
N GLU A 82 -4.31 -10.14 15.52
CA GLU A 82 -3.26 -11.09 15.93
C GLU A 82 -3.11 -12.24 14.95
N GLU A 83 -4.22 -12.83 14.51
CA GLU A 83 -4.20 -13.91 13.53
C GLU A 83 -3.68 -13.42 12.17
N PHE A 84 -4.15 -12.26 11.72
CA PHE A 84 -3.66 -11.65 10.50
C PHE A 84 -2.13 -11.45 10.51
N MET A 85 -1.57 -10.95 11.61
CA MET A 85 -0.13 -10.70 11.73
C MET A 85 0.72 -11.98 11.73
N LYS A 86 0.17 -13.14 12.10
CA LYS A 86 0.91 -14.43 12.04
C LYS A 86 1.19 -14.84 10.59
N GLU A 87 0.24 -14.60 9.70
CA GLU A 87 0.33 -14.96 8.28
C GLU A 87 1.03 -13.88 7.43
N HIS A 88 1.14 -12.65 7.94
CA HIS A 88 1.58 -11.47 7.18
C HIS A 88 2.76 -10.74 7.84
N SER A 89 3.86 -11.42 8.14
CA SER A 89 5.00 -10.84 8.87
C SER A 89 5.88 -9.85 8.08
N GLY A 90 5.70 -9.73 6.76
CA GLY A 90 6.54 -8.94 5.86
C GLY A 90 6.15 -7.46 5.68
N TRP A 91 5.38 -6.89 6.60
CA TRP A 91 4.87 -5.50 6.55
C TRP A 91 5.68 -4.51 7.38
#